data_AF-A0A932V9S6-F1
#
_entry.id   AF-A0A932V9S6-F1
#
_cell.length_a   1.000
_cell.length_b   1.000
_cell.length_c   1.000
_cell.angle_alpha   90.00
_cell.angle_beta   90.00
_cell.angle_gamma   90.00
#
_symmetry.space_group_name_H-M   'P 1'
#
loop_
_entity.id
_entity.type
_entity.pdbx_description
1 polymer ?
#
loop_
_entity_poly.entity_id
_entity_poly.type
_entity_poly.pdbx_seq_one_letter_code
_entity_poly.pdbx_strand_id
1 'polypeptide(L)'
;LYDGDLHALAEKIAPHKLIRLEFGQALNGQRLEDYGEVVKTRGQHADLLVPRDATSQVAARLLAELPIADVTIEEPPIEDVITRVFEQAAKARAERGEAKEEENWGEE
;
A
#
# COMPACT_ATOMS: atom_id res chain seq x y z
N LEU A 1 -26.47 -8.42 -5.72
CA LEU A 1 -25.41 -9.25 -5.10
C LEU A 1 -24.33 -9.43 -6.16
N TYR A 2 -23.33 -8.56 -6.18
CA TYR A 2 -22.33 -8.48 -7.26
C TYR A 2 -20.97 -8.12 -6.66
N ASP A 3 -20.47 -8.93 -5.72
CA ASP A 3 -19.21 -8.69 -4.99
C ASP A 3 -18.13 -9.73 -5.26
N GLY A 4 -18.46 -10.87 -5.88
CA GLY A 4 -17.50 -11.97 -6.09
C GLY A 4 -16.35 -11.60 -7.01
N ASP A 5 -16.63 -10.93 -8.13
CA ASP A 5 -15.61 -10.56 -9.11
C ASP A 5 -14.68 -9.46 -8.59
N LEU A 6 -15.20 -8.54 -7.78
CA LEU A 6 -14.44 -7.43 -7.24
C LEU A 6 -13.51 -7.88 -6.12
N HIS A 7 -13.96 -8.79 -5.24
CA HIS A 7 -13.11 -9.35 -4.20
C HIS A 7 -11.95 -10.18 -4.79
N ALA A 8 -12.23 -11.04 -5.78
CA ALA A 8 -11.20 -11.82 -6.45
C ALA A 8 -10.20 -10.95 -7.25
N LEU A 9 -10.67 -9.83 -7.82
CA LEU A 9 -9.82 -8.85 -8.48
C LEU A 9 -8.98 -8.07 -7.46
N ALA A 10 -9.59 -7.68 -6.33
CA ALA A 10 -8.90 -7.02 -5.25
C ALA A 10 -7.80 -7.91 -4.66
N GLU A 11 -8.02 -9.21 -4.49
CA GLU A 11 -6.97 -10.14 -4.06
C GLU A 11 -5.80 -10.23 -5.06
N LYS A 12 -6.07 -10.14 -6.37
CA LYS A 12 -5.03 -10.13 -7.41
C LYS A 12 -4.29 -8.80 -7.52
N ILE A 13 -4.90 -7.68 -7.10
CA ILE A 13 -4.35 -6.33 -7.31
C ILE A 13 -3.98 -5.62 -5.99
N ALA A 14 -4.31 -6.19 -4.83
CA ALA A 14 -3.89 -5.70 -3.52
C ALA A 14 -2.71 -6.54 -3.02
N PRO A 15 -1.47 -6.26 -3.47
CA PRO A 15 -0.28 -7.01 -3.06
C PRO A 15 0.06 -6.82 -1.57
N HIS A 16 -0.68 -5.97 -0.85
CA HIS A 16 -0.37 -5.56 0.51
C HIS A 16 -1.57 -5.78 1.43
N LYS A 17 -1.30 -6.05 2.71
CA LYS A 17 -2.27 -6.04 3.81
C LYS A 17 -2.15 -4.75 4.60
N LEU A 18 -3.24 -4.38 5.27
CA LEU A 18 -3.23 -3.30 6.23
C LEU A 18 -2.96 -3.88 7.61
N ILE A 19 -1.90 -3.41 8.28
CA ILE A 19 -1.61 -3.73 9.67
C ILE A 19 -1.94 -2.51 10.51
N ARG A 20 -2.92 -2.65 11.41
CA ARG A 20 -3.26 -1.66 12.42
C ARG A 20 -2.57 -2.00 13.73
N LEU A 21 -1.91 -1.01 14.30
CA LEU A 21 -1.10 -1.14 15.51
C LEU A 21 -1.66 -0.22 16.58
N GLU A 22 -1.87 -0.76 17.77
CA GLU A 22 -2.09 0.02 19.00
C GLU A 22 -0.85 -0.12 19.88
N PHE A 23 -0.25 1.00 20.28
CA PHE A 23 0.92 1.04 21.15
C PHE A 23 0.48 1.26 22.60
N GLY A 24 1.16 0.61 23.54
CA GLY A 24 0.89 0.81 24.97
C GLY A 24 1.28 2.21 25.49
N GLN A 25 1.95 3.01 24.66
CA GLN A 25 2.37 4.38 24.93
C GLN A 25 2.50 5.15 23.61
N ALA A 26 2.47 6.49 23.69
CA ALA A 26 2.53 7.33 22.50
C ALA A 26 3.79 7.06 21.65
N LEU A 27 3.59 7.09 20.33
CA LEU A 27 4.68 6.96 19.35
C LEU A 27 5.72 8.07 19.58
N ASN A 28 6.92 7.70 20.01
CA ASN A 28 8.04 8.62 20.22
C ASN A 28 9.19 8.29 19.26
N GLY A 29 9.11 8.82 18.03
CA GLY A 29 10.22 8.75 17.07
C GLY A 29 10.55 7.38 16.51
N GLN A 30 9.64 6.40 16.62
CA GLN A 30 9.83 5.06 16.06
C GLN A 30 9.76 5.13 14.53
N ARG A 31 10.76 4.55 13.86
CA ARG A 31 10.83 4.49 12.39
C ARG A 31 9.94 3.37 11.86
N LEU A 32 8.64 3.62 11.84
CA LEU A 32 7.64 2.65 11.34
C LEU A 32 7.84 2.31 9.86
N GLU A 33 8.47 3.21 9.10
CA GLU A 33 8.87 3.01 7.70
C GLU A 33 9.79 1.80 7.48
N ASP A 34 10.51 1.34 8.52
CA ASP A 34 11.36 0.15 8.45
C ASP A 34 10.59 -1.18 8.43
N TYR A 35 9.26 -1.11 8.63
CA TYR A 35 8.36 -2.26 8.71
C TYR A 35 7.35 -2.28 7.57
N GLY A 36 7.04 -1.13 6.98
CA GLY A 36 6.09 -1.01 5.88
C GLY A 36 5.82 0.45 5.52
N GLU A 37 4.93 0.65 4.57
CA GLU A 37 4.48 1.97 4.15
C GLU A 37 3.52 2.54 5.20
N VAL A 38 3.87 3.67 5.80
CA VAL A 38 3.05 4.31 6.84
C VAL A 38 1.90 5.06 6.19
N VAL A 39 0.68 4.59 6.38
CA VAL A 39 -0.53 5.25 5.85
C VAL A 39 -0.99 6.34 6.80
N LYS A 40 -0.96 6.06 8.10
CA LYS A 40 -1.47 6.98 9.13
C LYS A 40 -0.84 6.73 10.48
N THR A 41 -0.62 7.80 11.23
CA THR A 41 -0.21 7.74 12.64
C THR A 41 -1.03 8.73 13.45
N ARG A 42 -1.57 8.29 14.59
CA ARG A 42 -2.33 9.14 15.51
C ARG A 42 -2.13 8.71 16.96
N GLY A 43 -1.28 9.44 17.69
CA GLY A 43 -1.04 9.20 19.11
C GLY A 43 -0.44 7.81 19.36
N GLN A 44 -1.30 6.88 19.80
CA GLN A 44 -0.94 5.48 20.09
C GLN A 44 -1.37 4.52 18.97
N HIS A 45 -1.79 5.02 17.81
CA HIS A 45 -2.24 4.18 16.71
C HIS A 45 -1.39 4.43 15.46
N ALA A 46 -1.10 3.36 14.71
CA ALA A 46 -0.51 3.46 13.38
C ALA A 46 -1.11 2.42 12.42
N ASP A 47 -1.19 2.81 11.16
CA ASP A 47 -1.68 1.97 10.06
C ASP A 47 -0.55 1.83 9.05
N LEU A 48 -0.14 0.58 8.78
CA LEU A 48 0.95 0.23 7.86
C LEU A 48 0.44 -0.64 6.72
N LEU A 49 0.86 -0.33 5.49
CA LEU A 49 0.72 -1.24 4.37
C LEU A 49 1.97 -2.10 4.25
N VAL A 50 1.76 -3.42 4.25
CA VAL A 50 2.85 -4.40 4.22
C VAL A 50 2.58 -5.44 3.14
N PRO A 51 3.57 -5.85 2.34
CA PRO A 51 3.40 -6.92 1.37
C PRO A 51 2.80 -8.18 2.00
N ARG A 52 1.86 -8.83 1.30
CA ARG A 52 1.11 -10.00 1.80
C ARG A 52 2.04 -11.12 2.27
N ASP A 53 3.11 -11.37 1.52
CA ASP A 53 4.14 -12.36 1.80
C ASP A 53 5.03 -12.01 3.01
N ALA A 54 5.25 -10.71 3.25
CA ALA A 54 6.06 -10.24 4.39
C ALA A 54 5.24 -9.99 5.67
N THR A 55 3.91 -9.99 5.58
CA THR A 55 2.98 -9.56 6.64
C THR A 55 3.25 -10.28 7.97
N SER A 56 3.35 -11.61 7.97
CA SER A 56 3.59 -12.39 9.19
C SER A 56 4.95 -12.10 9.82
N GLN A 57 6.00 -11.97 8.98
CA GLN A 57 7.35 -11.68 9.45
C GLN A 57 7.43 -10.28 10.07
N VAL A 58 6.83 -9.29 9.41
CA VAL A 58 6.76 -7.91 9.89
C VAL A 58 5.97 -7.81 11.18
N ALA A 59 4.81 -8.46 11.28
CA ALA A 59 4.00 -8.46 12.50
C ALA A 59 4.78 -9.05 13.70
N ALA A 60 5.48 -10.16 13.49
CA ALA A 60 6.32 -10.76 14.54
C ALA A 60 7.45 -9.81 14.97
N ARG A 61 8.09 -9.15 14.01
CA ARG A 61 9.16 -8.19 14.27
C ARG A 61 8.66 -6.96 15.03
N LEU A 62 7.51 -6.41 14.63
CA LEU A 62 6.83 -5.30 15.30
C LEU A 62 6.52 -5.63 16.76
N LEU A 63 5.92 -6.80 17.02
CA LEU A 63 5.61 -7.27 18.37
C LEU A 63 6.87 -7.50 19.24
N ALA A 64 8.00 -7.83 18.62
CA ALA A 64 9.26 -8.07 19.33
C ALA A 64 10.06 -6.79 19.60
N GLU A 65 10.04 -5.83 18.67
CA GLU A 65 10.87 -4.62 18.72
C GLU A 65 10.16 -3.41 19.33
N LEU A 66 8.82 -3.37 19.31
CA LEU A 66 8.02 -2.22 19.74
C LEU A 66 7.05 -2.57 20.89
N PRO A 67 6.71 -1.60 21.76
CA PRO A 67 5.79 -1.81 22.88
C PRO A 67 4.33 -1.79 22.39
N ILE A 68 3.97 -2.77 21.59
CA ILE A 68 2.64 -2.89 20.98
C ILE A 68 1.67 -3.54 21.98
N ALA A 69 0.51 -2.92 22.15
CA ALA A 69 -0.61 -3.42 22.95
C ALA A 69 -1.53 -4.33 22.13
N ASP A 70 -1.78 -3.98 20.86
CA ASP A 70 -2.60 -4.77 19.95
C ASP A 70 -2.13 -4.68 18.48
N VAL A 71 -2.31 -5.76 17.74
CA VAL A 71 -2.05 -5.85 16.30
C VAL A 71 -3.25 -6.47 15.60
N THR A 72 -3.82 -5.73 14.65
CA THR A 72 -4.88 -6.21 13.77
C THR A 72 -4.39 -6.23 12.33
N ILE A 73 -4.62 -7.34 11.62
CA ILE A 73 -4.27 -7.48 10.19
C ILE A 73 -5.57 -7.57 9.39
N GLU A 74 -5.77 -6.63 8.49
CA GLU A 74 -6.97 -6.51 7.67
C GLU A 74 -6.63 -6.42 6.17
N GLU A 75 -7.65 -6.56 5.33
CA GLU A 75 -7.52 -6.19 3.94
C GLU A 75 -7.58 -4.66 3.81
N PRO A 76 -6.77 -4.05 2.93
CA PRO A 76 -6.93 -2.63 2.65
C PRO A 76 -8.35 -2.35 2.13
N PRO A 77 -8.92 -1.17 2.44
CA PRO A 77 -10.26 -0.82 1.99
C PRO A 77 -10.33 -0.85 0.46
N ILE A 78 -11.48 -1.22 -0.09
CA ILE A 78 -11.65 -1.44 -1.52
C ILE A 78 -11.34 -0.17 -2.32
N GLU A 79 -11.63 0.99 -1.74
CA GLU A 79 -11.37 2.31 -2.29
C GLU A 79 -9.87 2.54 -2.54
N ASP A 80 -8.99 2.09 -1.64
CA ASP A 80 -7.54 2.20 -1.79
C ASP A 80 -7.03 1.27 -2.90
N VAL A 81 -7.62 0.06 -3.00
CA VAL A 81 -7.30 -0.89 -4.08
C VAL A 81 -7.69 -0.31 -5.43
N ILE A 82 -8.90 0.27 -5.53
CA ILE A 82 -9.40 0.91 -6.75
C ILE A 82 -8.48 2.06 -7.16
N THR A 83 -8.12 2.94 -6.21
CA THR A 83 -7.25 4.09 -6.49
C THR A 83 -5.90 3.64 -7.07
N ARG A 84 -5.26 2.62 -6.48
CA ARG A 84 -4.01 2.06 -7.00
C ARG A 84 -4.13 1.41 -8.38
N VAL A 85 -5.23 0.72 -8.67
CA VAL A 85 -5.51 0.16 -10.01
C VAL A 85 -5.53 1.28 -11.06
N PHE A 86 -6.23 2.38 -10.75
CA PHE A 86 -6.32 3.53 -11.65
C PHE A 86 -4.97 4.24 -11.82
N GLU A 87 -4.20 4.41 -10.75
CA GLU A 87 -2.85 4.99 -10.81
C GLU A 87 -1.89 4.14 -11.66
N GLN A 88 -1.87 2.81 -11.46
CA GLN A 88 -1.06 1.91 -12.28
C GLN A 88 -1.47 1.95 -13.76
N ALA A 89 -2.78 1.98 -14.04
CA ALA A 89 -3.29 2.08 -15.40
C ALA A 89 -2.92 3.43 -16.06
N ALA A 90 -2.92 4.53 -15.30
CA ALA A 90 -2.50 5.84 -15.77
C ALA A 90 -0.99 5.88 -16.06
N LYS A 91 -0.17 5.34 -15.16
CA LYS A 91 1.29 5.26 -15.33
C LYS A 91 1.68 4.41 -16.54
N ALA A 92 1.05 3.24 -16.71
CA ALA A 92 1.26 2.38 -17.87
C ALA A 92 0.78 2.98 -19.21
N ARG A 93 -0.07 4.02 -19.18
CA ARG A 93 -0.45 4.79 -20.39
C ARG A 93 0.54 5.90 -20.69
N ALA A 94 1.04 6.59 -19.66
CA ALA A 94 2.10 7.59 -19.81
C ALA A 94 3.39 6.98 -20.37
N GLU A 95 3.82 5.82 -19.84
CA GLU A 95 5.03 5.12 -20.29
C GLU A 95 4.94 4.57 -21.72
N ARG A 96 3.73 4.45 -22.29
CA ARG A 96 3.51 4.01 -23.68
C ARG A 96 3.35 5.17 -24.68
N GLY A 97 3.39 6.41 -24.20
CA GLY A 97 2.82 7.56 -24.91
C GLY A 97 3.72 8.78 -25.11
N GLU A 98 5.05 8.65 -25.06
CA GLU A 98 5.98 9.72 -25.42
C GLU A 98 7.04 9.21 -26.41
N ALA A 99 6.61 9.02 -27.65
CA ALA A 99 7.45 8.99 -28.84
C ALA A 99 6.80 9.89 -29.92
N LYS A 100 6.76 11.19 -29.62
CA LYS A 100 6.64 12.33 -30.55
C LYS A 100 7.71 13.28 -30.02
N GLU A 101 8.76 13.70 -30.72
CA GLU A 101 8.98 14.16 -32.10
C GLU A 101 10.37 13.65 -32.57
N GLU A 102 10.75 13.61 -33.84
CA GLU A 102 11.23 14.79 -34.57
C GLU A 102 11.22 14.56 -36.11
N GLU A 103 10.64 15.55 -36.78
CA GLU A 103 11.15 16.18 -38.00
C GLU A 103 11.55 15.29 -39.19
N ASN A 104 10.61 15.09 -40.12
CA ASN A 104 10.97 15.17 -41.54
C ASN A 104 9.77 15.64 -42.38
N TRP A 105 9.62 16.95 -42.47
CA TRP A 105 9.05 17.58 -43.65
C TRP A 105 10.05 18.62 -44.14
N GLY A 106 11.20 18.12 -44.60
CA GLY A 106 12.05 18.87 -45.53
C GLY A 106 11.41 18.87 -46.90
N GLU A 107 11.28 20.09 -47.45
CA GLU A 107 11.39 20.46 -48.88
C GLU A 107 10.30 19.86 -49.81
N GLU A 108 9.61 20.61 -50.68
CA GLU A 108 10.02 21.68 -51.59
C GLU A 108 8.86 22.64 -51.91
#